data_AF-A0AAD9RDT7-F1
#
_entry.id   AF-A0AAD9RDT7-F1
#
_cell.length_a   1.000
_cell.length_b   1.000
_cell.length_c   1.000
_cell.angle_alpha   90.00
_cell.angle_beta   90.00
_cell.angle_gamma   90.00
#
_symmetry.space_group_name_H-M   'P 1'
#
loop_
_entity.id
_entity.type
_entity.pdbx_description
1 polymer ?
#
loop_
_entity_poly.entity_id
_entity_poly.type
_entity_poly.pdbx_seq_one_letter_code
_entity_poly.pdbx_strand_id
1 'polypeptide(L)'
;MMSLWPGHLLSNSQNAEPPYHIHTFDVLPAVHMEQLGEVRLYHSTWTLLAYVDLNDLEVHELHLFQGARFLLKECGKCLQKTSIQSLQHQLNMAKDSRERLFSLIGYRSANVRRRRGLLDPVGEICKILFGTMSASDSLYYNNEIDLIHSDNKRNAELFKNQTRIVKVSLEKTNQMLIDYKNKLEIIQDNFKTLEKQENDIIKTREIISHSFELEVSVVEYIRTLDLLNQAVINARRGEISPQLIEPALFKDVLLQIKLKEGSDRMPIDVDDSNYFEYLIISEISIASINNRLMYHIQIPIMEKDFFKATKLITIPGCNSTASCRLFVIICAASNRWH
;
A
#
# COMPACT_ATOMS: atom_id res chain seq x y z
N MET A 1 7.61 -16.84 -9.14
CA MET A 1 9.08 -16.70 -9.23
C MET A 1 9.63 -16.94 -7.83
N MET A 2 10.31 -18.06 -7.58
CA MET A 2 10.83 -18.38 -6.24
C MET A 2 12.23 -17.78 -6.05
N SER A 3 12.36 -16.85 -5.11
CA SER A 3 13.66 -16.32 -4.65
C SER A 3 14.04 -16.98 -3.32
N LEU A 4 15.15 -17.73 -3.31
CA LEU A 4 15.79 -18.25 -2.10
C LEU A 4 16.86 -17.25 -1.62
N TRP A 5 16.83 -16.89 -0.33
CA TRP A 5 17.81 -16.02 0.33
C TRP A 5 18.99 -16.83 0.91
N PRO A 6 20.25 -16.37 0.81
CA PRO A 6 21.39 -17.03 1.45
C PRO A 6 21.76 -16.38 2.79
N GLY A 7 21.74 -17.16 3.87
CA GLY A 7 22.28 -16.78 5.17
C GLY A 7 23.81 -16.83 5.20
N HIS A 8 24.42 -15.86 5.89
CA HIS A 8 25.86 -15.71 6.10
C HIS A 8 26.51 -16.97 6.71
N LEU A 9 27.56 -17.48 6.04
CA LEU A 9 28.47 -18.50 6.59
C LEU A 9 29.77 -17.83 7.05
N LEU A 10 29.98 -17.78 8.36
CA LEU A 10 31.30 -17.62 8.96
C LEU A 10 31.98 -18.99 9.01
N SER A 11 33.19 -19.05 8.46
CA SER A 11 34.01 -20.25 8.39
C SER A 11 34.65 -20.59 9.74
N ASN A 12 34.53 -21.85 10.16
CA ASN A 12 35.66 -22.56 10.77
C ASN A 12 35.52 -24.07 10.55
N SER A 13 36.47 -24.64 9.82
CA SER A 13 36.71 -26.07 9.58
C SER A 13 36.96 -26.79 10.91
N GLN A 14 36.53 -28.02 11.19
CA GLN A 14 36.70 -29.27 10.46
C GLN A 14 35.58 -30.25 10.92
N ASN A 15 35.12 -31.14 10.05
CA ASN A 15 34.03 -32.13 10.24
C ASN A 15 32.59 -31.59 10.20
N ALA A 16 32.29 -30.64 9.32
CA ALA A 16 30.90 -30.45 8.88
C ALA A 16 30.64 -31.40 7.71
N GLU A 17 29.68 -32.31 7.86
CA GLU A 17 29.07 -32.96 6.69
C GLU A 17 28.70 -31.88 5.67
N PRO A 18 28.91 -32.12 4.36
CA PRO A 18 28.48 -31.15 3.36
C PRO A 18 27.00 -30.83 3.59
N PRO A 19 26.57 -29.55 3.53
CA PRO A 19 25.21 -29.14 3.86
C PRO A 19 24.15 -29.63 2.85
N TYR A 20 24.51 -30.61 2.02
CA TYR A 20 23.70 -31.16 0.95
C TYR A 20 23.83 -32.68 0.95
N HIS A 21 22.69 -33.37 0.81
CA HIS A 21 22.63 -34.81 0.62
C HIS A 21 22.30 -35.09 -0.85
N ILE A 22 23.21 -35.77 -1.55
CA ILE A 22 23.04 -36.17 -2.95
C ILE A 22 22.63 -37.64 -3.00
N HIS A 23 21.46 -37.91 -3.55
CA HIS A 23 21.03 -39.27 -3.89
C HIS A 23 21.30 -39.55 -5.38
N THR A 24 21.82 -40.74 -5.67
CA THR A 24 22.09 -41.25 -7.02
C THR A 24 21.06 -42.32 -7.37
N PHE A 25 20.68 -42.38 -8.66
CA PHE A 25 19.82 -43.45 -9.17
C PHE A 25 20.67 -44.55 -9.80
N ASP A 26 20.44 -45.80 -9.41
CA ASP A 26 21.12 -46.97 -10.01
C ASP A 26 20.84 -47.10 -11.52
N VAL A 27 19.71 -46.57 -11.99
CA VAL A 27 19.24 -46.66 -13.39
C VAL A 27 19.60 -45.41 -14.21
N LEU A 28 19.96 -44.30 -13.57
CA LEU A 28 20.28 -43.02 -14.22
C LEU A 28 21.49 -42.36 -13.54
N PRO A 29 22.72 -42.87 -13.75
CA PRO A 29 23.92 -42.38 -13.05
C PRO A 29 24.29 -40.93 -13.38
N ALA A 30 23.70 -40.36 -14.44
CA ALA A 30 23.87 -38.97 -14.86
C ALA A 30 22.91 -38.00 -14.16
N VAL A 31 21.93 -38.49 -13.40
CA VAL A 31 20.92 -37.66 -12.73
C VAL A 31 21.11 -37.76 -11.23
N HIS A 32 21.43 -36.62 -10.62
CA HIS A 32 21.58 -36.46 -9.19
C HIS A 32 20.43 -35.65 -8.63
N MET A 33 20.01 -36.00 -7.42
CA MET A 33 19.03 -35.23 -6.66
C MET A 33 19.69 -34.57 -5.47
N GLU A 34 19.63 -33.25 -5.42
CA GLU A 34 20.00 -32.45 -4.27
C GLU A 34 18.73 -32.09 -3.49
N GLN A 35 18.62 -32.55 -2.24
CA GLN A 35 17.50 -32.16 -1.39
C GLN A 35 17.70 -30.69 -0.94
N LEU A 36 16.75 -29.82 -1.30
CA LEU A 36 16.80 -28.38 -1.00
C LEU A 36 16.18 -28.04 0.37
N GLY A 37 15.26 -28.87 0.86
CA GLY A 37 14.57 -28.66 2.12
C GLY A 37 13.11 -29.10 2.08
N GLU A 38 12.35 -28.73 3.11
CA GLU A 38 10.91 -28.92 3.17
C GLU A 38 10.18 -27.68 2.67
N VAL A 39 9.12 -27.88 1.92
CA VAL A 39 8.25 -26.84 1.40
C VAL A 39 6.80 -27.20 1.70
N ARG A 40 5.97 -26.17 1.87
CA ARG A 40 4.52 -26.32 1.94
C ARG A 40 3.89 -25.64 0.74
N LEU A 41 2.83 -26.23 0.21
CA LEU A 41 2.07 -25.67 -0.90
C LEU A 41 0.91 -24.81 -0.38
N TYR A 42 0.35 -23.98 -1.25
CA TYR A 42 -0.91 -23.27 -1.01
C TYR A 42 -1.76 -23.30 -2.29
N HIS A 43 -3.06 -23.49 -2.14
CA HIS A 43 -4.03 -23.38 -3.24
C HIS A 43 -5.14 -22.36 -2.94
N SER A 44 -5.15 -21.81 -1.72
CA SER A 44 -6.09 -20.79 -1.28
C SER A 44 -5.35 -19.58 -0.73
N THR A 45 -6.00 -18.43 -0.85
CA THR A 45 -5.48 -17.15 -0.38
C THR A 45 -6.56 -16.39 0.36
N TRP A 46 -6.18 -15.67 1.41
CA TRP A 46 -7.03 -14.67 2.02
C TRP A 46 -6.79 -13.31 1.37
N THR A 47 -7.87 -12.66 0.95
CA THR A 47 -7.81 -11.35 0.31
C THR A 47 -7.98 -10.24 1.33
N LEU A 48 -7.00 -9.35 1.44
CA LEU A 48 -7.12 -8.06 2.11
C LEU A 48 -7.19 -6.96 1.05
N LEU A 49 -8.32 -6.27 0.98
CA LEU A 49 -8.49 -5.10 0.13
C LEU A 49 -8.39 -3.84 0.98
N ALA A 50 -7.32 -3.08 0.81
CA ALA A 50 -7.07 -1.82 1.48
C ALA A 50 -7.32 -0.66 0.48
N TYR A 51 -8.15 0.34 0.79
CA TYR A 51 -8.41 1.44 -0.16
C TYR A 51 -8.35 2.84 0.45
N VAL A 52 -7.90 3.81 -0.34
CA VAL A 52 -7.91 5.25 -0.04
C VAL A 52 -8.91 5.95 -0.98
N ASP A 53 -9.82 6.73 -0.42
CA ASP A 53 -10.73 7.59 -1.20
C ASP A 53 -10.03 8.91 -1.53
N LEU A 54 -9.83 9.20 -2.80
CA LEU A 54 -9.09 10.39 -3.24
C LEU A 54 -9.98 11.64 -3.27
N ASN A 55 -11.31 11.49 -3.19
CA ASN A 55 -12.21 12.64 -3.07
C ASN A 55 -12.03 13.36 -1.73
N ASP A 56 -11.67 12.61 -0.68
CA ASP A 56 -11.35 13.15 0.66
C ASP A 56 -10.22 14.20 0.56
N LEU A 57 -9.27 14.04 -0.37
CA LEU A 57 -8.19 14.99 -0.60
C LEU A 57 -8.64 16.30 -1.25
N GLU A 58 -9.58 16.26 -2.21
CA GLU A 58 -10.12 17.47 -2.84
C GLU A 58 -10.95 18.29 -1.84
N VAL A 59 -11.74 17.61 -1.00
CA VAL A 59 -12.53 18.25 0.06
C VAL A 59 -11.61 18.90 1.09
N HIS A 60 -10.60 18.17 1.57
CA HIS A 60 -9.64 18.70 2.54
C HIS A 60 -8.90 19.93 1.99
N GLU A 61 -8.40 19.84 0.76
CA GLU A 61 -7.73 20.96 0.07
C GLU A 61 -8.63 22.21 0.01
N LEU A 62 -9.89 22.05 -0.41
CA LEU A 62 -10.86 23.13 -0.53
C LEU A 62 -11.00 23.89 0.79
N HIS A 63 -11.12 23.17 1.90
CA HIS A 63 -11.26 23.77 3.21
C HIS A 63 -10.01 24.53 3.66
N LEU A 64 -8.81 23.99 3.41
CA LEU A 64 -7.56 24.69 3.74
C LEU A 64 -7.44 26.00 2.97
N PHE A 65 -7.79 26.01 1.68
CA PHE A 65 -7.84 27.24 0.89
C PHE A 65 -8.86 28.24 1.42
N GLN A 66 -10.04 27.78 1.85
CA GLN A 66 -11.06 28.64 2.44
C GLN A 66 -10.57 29.27 3.76
N GLY A 67 -9.98 28.47 4.66
CA GLY A 67 -9.41 28.94 5.91
C GLY A 67 -8.30 29.97 5.71
N ALA A 68 -7.36 29.68 4.80
CA ALA A 68 -6.27 30.60 4.48
C ALA A 68 -6.78 31.93 3.90
N ARG A 69 -7.76 31.88 3.00
CA ARG A 69 -8.34 33.06 2.35
C ARG A 69 -9.14 33.91 3.34
N PHE A 70 -9.84 33.28 4.27
CA PHE A 70 -10.56 33.96 5.35
C PHE A 70 -9.58 34.66 6.31
N LEU A 71 -8.57 33.95 6.82
CA LEU A 71 -7.55 34.51 7.70
C LEU A 71 -6.84 35.72 7.07
N LEU A 72 -6.54 35.66 5.77
CA LEU A 72 -5.93 36.78 5.05
C LEU A 72 -6.86 38.00 4.95
N LYS A 73 -8.17 37.77 4.78
CA LYS A 73 -9.17 38.85 4.74
C LYS A 73 -9.27 39.55 6.09
N GLU A 74 -9.32 38.79 7.19
CA GLU A 74 -9.39 39.34 8.54
C GLU A 74 -8.07 39.95 9.01
N CYS A 75 -6.94 39.45 8.52
CA CYS A 75 -5.60 39.97 8.74
C CYS A 75 -5.25 41.10 7.74
N GLY A 76 -5.99 42.21 7.78
CA GLY A 76 -5.72 43.36 6.90
C GLY A 76 -4.31 43.96 7.09
N LYS A 77 -3.94 44.24 8.34
CA LYS A 77 -2.65 44.81 8.79
C LYS A 77 -2.01 44.04 9.96
N CYS A 78 -2.34 42.75 10.12
CA CYS A 78 -1.80 41.97 11.24
C CYS A 78 -0.37 41.47 10.97
N LEU A 79 0.39 41.19 12.03
CA LEU A 79 1.78 40.72 11.95
C LEU A 79 1.91 39.36 11.20
N GLN A 80 0.87 38.53 11.23
CA GLN A 80 0.85 37.18 10.66
C GLN A 80 0.53 37.16 9.16
N LYS A 81 0.30 38.31 8.52
CA LYS A 81 -0.09 38.38 7.11
C LYS A 81 0.87 37.63 6.20
N THR A 82 2.17 37.82 6.40
CA THR A 82 3.23 37.15 5.63
C THR A 82 3.23 35.64 5.85
N SER A 83 3.02 35.17 7.09
CA SER A 83 2.91 33.75 7.39
C SER A 83 1.69 33.12 6.71
N ILE A 84 0.53 33.77 6.76
CA ILE A 84 -0.70 33.29 6.09
C ILE A 84 -0.51 33.27 4.56
N GLN A 85 0.17 34.26 3.99
CA GLN A 85 0.52 34.27 2.56
C GLN A 85 1.48 33.13 2.20
N SER A 86 2.45 32.81 3.05
CA SER A 86 3.33 31.65 2.89
C SER A 86 2.52 30.34 2.87
N LEU A 87 1.54 30.19 3.78
CA LEU A 87 0.64 29.04 3.79
C LEU A 87 -0.18 28.91 2.49
N GLN A 88 -0.68 30.03 1.95
CA GLN A 88 -1.35 30.00 0.63
C GLN A 88 -0.41 29.55 -0.49
N HIS A 89 0.86 29.97 -0.46
CA HIS A 89 1.83 29.52 -1.44
C HIS A 89 2.09 28.01 -1.33
N GLN A 90 2.30 27.51 -0.11
CA GLN A 90 2.45 26.07 0.15
C GLN A 90 1.24 25.26 -0.31
N LEU A 91 0.02 25.77 -0.07
CA LEU A 91 -1.22 25.14 -0.56
C LEU A 91 -1.30 25.08 -2.08
N ASN A 92 -0.85 26.12 -2.80
CA ASN A 92 -0.78 26.08 -4.25
C ASN A 92 0.24 25.05 -4.74
N MET A 93 1.40 24.92 -4.10
CA MET A 93 2.37 23.87 -4.44
C MET A 93 1.82 22.47 -4.15
N ALA A 94 1.09 22.31 -3.05
CA ALA A 94 0.42 21.07 -2.67
C ALA A 94 -0.65 20.69 -3.70
N LYS A 95 -1.43 21.68 -4.17
CA LYS A 95 -2.38 21.50 -5.27
C LYS A 95 -1.71 20.95 -6.53
N ASP A 96 -0.60 21.56 -6.96
CA ASP A 96 0.14 21.07 -8.12
C ASP A 96 0.63 19.63 -7.90
N SER A 97 1.04 19.28 -6.67
CA SER A 97 1.44 17.92 -6.29
C SER A 97 0.27 16.93 -6.38
N ARG A 98 -0.92 17.32 -5.93
CA ARG A 98 -2.14 16.53 -6.08
C ARG A 98 -2.54 16.36 -7.54
N GLU A 99 -2.49 17.41 -8.35
CA GLU A 99 -2.81 17.33 -9.77
C GLU A 99 -1.87 16.35 -10.50
N ARG A 100 -0.57 16.35 -10.14
CA ARG A 100 0.38 15.34 -10.62
C ARG A 100 -0.02 13.93 -10.18
N LEU A 101 -0.29 13.70 -8.90
CA LEU A 101 -0.78 12.41 -8.38
C LEU A 101 -2.00 11.92 -9.18
N PHE A 102 -2.99 12.79 -9.34
CA PHE A 102 -4.24 12.51 -10.03
C PHE A 102 -4.03 12.17 -11.50
N SER A 103 -3.13 12.88 -12.18
CA SER A 103 -2.75 12.56 -13.55
C SER A 103 -2.07 11.18 -13.66
N LEU A 104 -1.23 10.82 -12.69
CA LEU A 104 -0.52 9.53 -12.68
C LEU A 104 -1.48 8.35 -12.53
N ILE A 105 -2.54 8.51 -11.75
CA ILE A 105 -3.51 7.45 -11.48
C ILE A 105 -4.75 7.52 -12.40
N GLY A 106 -4.87 8.57 -13.22
CA GLY A 106 -5.99 8.74 -14.15
C GLY A 106 -7.29 9.18 -13.46
N TYR A 107 -7.18 9.84 -12.31
CA TYR A 107 -8.30 10.39 -11.56
C TYR A 107 -9.10 11.39 -12.41
N ARG A 108 -10.43 11.34 -12.33
CA ARG A 108 -11.33 12.31 -12.96
C ARG A 108 -12.15 13.02 -11.91
N SER A 109 -11.87 14.30 -11.69
CA SER A 109 -12.68 15.10 -10.77
C SER A 109 -14.10 15.22 -11.30
N ALA A 110 -15.08 15.01 -10.42
CA ALA A 110 -16.50 15.22 -10.71
C ALA A 110 -16.80 16.68 -11.11
N ASN A 111 -15.92 17.62 -10.74
CA ASN A 111 -16.07 19.05 -11.01
C ASN A 111 -15.59 19.49 -12.40
N VAL A 112 -15.05 18.60 -13.23
CA VAL A 112 -14.86 18.90 -14.66
C VAL A 112 -16.24 18.88 -15.30
N ARG A 113 -16.87 20.07 -15.35
CA ARG A 113 -18.15 20.34 -16.01
C ARG A 113 -18.14 19.74 -17.41
N ARG A 114 -18.70 18.53 -17.57
CA ARG A 114 -18.92 17.91 -18.87
C ARG A 114 -19.73 18.90 -19.70
N ARG A 115 -19.16 19.39 -20.80
CA ARG A 115 -19.95 20.04 -21.85
C ARG A 115 -21.00 19.01 -22.27
N ARG A 116 -22.27 19.31 -21.99
CA ARG A 116 -23.41 18.46 -22.33
C ARG A 116 -23.43 18.29 -23.85
N GLY A 117 -23.06 17.11 -24.32
CA GLY A 117 -23.08 16.77 -25.73
C GLY A 117 -22.14 15.60 -26.02
N LEU A 118 -22.74 14.46 -26.34
CA LEU A 118 -22.16 13.16 -26.71
C LEU A 118 -21.74 12.25 -25.55
N LEU A 119 -22.58 11.22 -25.37
CA LEU A 119 -22.28 9.88 -24.88
C LEU A 119 -21.71 9.81 -23.46
N ASP A 120 -22.53 9.38 -22.50
CA ASP A 120 -22.03 8.81 -21.25
C ASP A 120 -21.15 7.60 -21.58
N PRO A 121 -19.83 7.62 -21.32
CA PRO A 121 -19.13 6.37 -21.22
C PRO A 121 -19.48 5.82 -19.85
N VAL A 122 -20.47 4.93 -19.80
CA VAL A 122 -20.57 3.91 -18.76
C VAL A 122 -19.33 3.03 -18.94
N GLY A 123 -18.24 3.48 -18.34
CA GLY A 123 -16.93 2.88 -18.42
C GLY A 123 -16.18 3.33 -17.18
N GLU A 124 -16.31 2.53 -16.14
CA GLU A 124 -15.48 2.67 -14.94
C GLU A 124 -14.00 2.62 -15.37
N ILE A 125 -13.24 3.65 -15.00
CA ILE A 125 -11.84 3.74 -15.38
C ILE A 125 -11.06 2.94 -14.36
N CYS A 126 -10.65 1.75 -14.77
CA CYS A 126 -9.72 0.93 -14.02
C CYS A 126 -8.30 1.10 -14.56
N LYS A 127 -7.35 1.43 -13.68
CA LYS A 127 -5.93 1.47 -14.00
C LYS A 127 -5.15 0.60 -13.02
N ILE A 128 -4.67 -0.53 -13.50
CA ILE A 128 -3.75 -1.39 -12.74
C ILE A 128 -2.37 -0.70 -12.77
N LEU A 129 -1.88 -0.34 -11.58
CA LEU A 129 -0.58 0.30 -11.41
C LEU A 129 0.52 -0.75 -11.18
N PHE A 130 0.16 -1.87 -10.55
CA PHE A 130 1.06 -2.98 -10.24
C PHE A 130 0.30 -4.29 -9.97
N GLY A 131 0.98 -5.41 -10.18
CA GLY A 131 0.52 -6.75 -9.81
C GLY A 131 -0.32 -7.43 -10.89
N THR A 132 -1.06 -8.45 -10.46
CA THR A 132 -1.77 -9.42 -11.32
C THR A 132 -3.28 -9.20 -11.34
N MET A 133 -3.80 -8.23 -10.57
CA MET A 133 -5.23 -7.95 -10.50
C MET A 133 -5.79 -7.60 -11.88
N SER A 134 -6.87 -8.26 -12.29
CA SER A 134 -7.54 -7.97 -13.56
C SER A 134 -8.47 -6.75 -13.43
N ALA A 135 -8.90 -6.22 -14.58
CA ALA A 135 -9.91 -5.16 -14.61
C ALA A 135 -11.26 -5.63 -14.05
N SER A 136 -11.65 -6.90 -14.24
CA SER A 136 -12.89 -7.43 -13.67
C SER A 136 -12.84 -7.56 -12.14
N ASP A 137 -11.73 -8.03 -11.58
CA ASP A 137 -11.56 -8.15 -10.12
C ASP A 137 -11.65 -6.79 -9.47
N SER A 138 -10.92 -5.85 -10.08
CA SER A 138 -10.92 -4.43 -9.78
C SER A 138 -12.34 -3.84 -9.68
N LEU A 139 -13.17 -4.06 -10.69
CA LEU A 139 -14.56 -3.56 -10.71
C LEU A 139 -15.44 -4.23 -9.66
N TYR A 140 -15.32 -5.56 -9.51
CA TYR A 140 -16.03 -6.32 -8.48
C TYR A 140 -15.76 -5.74 -7.08
N TYR A 141 -14.49 -5.56 -6.74
CA TYR A 141 -14.08 -5.02 -5.44
C TYR A 141 -14.51 -3.57 -5.23
N ASN A 142 -14.50 -2.74 -6.28
CA ASN A 142 -15.03 -1.38 -6.16
C ASN A 142 -16.52 -1.39 -5.79
N ASN A 143 -17.31 -2.26 -6.43
CA ASN A 143 -18.74 -2.40 -6.11
C ASN A 143 -18.97 -2.95 -4.70
N GLU A 144 -18.14 -3.89 -4.23
CA GLU A 144 -18.21 -4.37 -2.85
C GLU A 144 -17.94 -3.25 -1.83
N ILE A 145 -16.98 -2.36 -2.11
CA ILE A 145 -16.72 -1.18 -1.26
C ILE A 145 -17.97 -0.30 -1.15
N ASP A 146 -18.67 -0.07 -2.26
CA ASP A 146 -19.89 0.74 -2.27
C ASP A 146 -21.01 0.12 -1.43
N LEU A 147 -21.13 -1.22 -1.45
CA LEU A 147 -22.15 -1.96 -0.72
C LEU A 147 -21.87 -2.04 0.79
N ILE A 148 -20.60 -2.16 1.21
CA ILE A 148 -20.22 -2.25 2.64
C ILE A 148 -20.72 -1.07 3.46
N HIS A 149 -20.72 0.14 2.89
CA HIS A 149 -21.18 1.34 3.60
C HIS A 149 -22.69 1.35 3.87
N SER A 150 -23.44 0.43 3.25
CA SER A 150 -24.91 0.35 3.36
C SER A 150 -25.44 -0.86 4.12
N ASP A 151 -24.65 -1.91 4.35
CA ASP A 151 -25.13 -3.16 4.97
C ASP A 151 -24.08 -3.94 5.79
N ASN A 152 -24.34 -4.09 7.09
CA ASN A 152 -23.52 -4.89 8.01
C ASN A 152 -23.52 -6.39 7.70
N LYS A 153 -24.56 -6.94 7.04
CA LYS A 153 -24.60 -8.35 6.64
C LYS A 153 -23.57 -8.65 5.55
N ARG A 154 -23.28 -7.68 4.68
CA ARG A 154 -22.31 -7.83 3.59
C ARG A 154 -20.89 -8.05 4.11
N ASN A 155 -20.51 -7.40 5.23
CA ASN A 155 -19.23 -7.63 5.90
C ASN A 155 -19.06 -9.09 6.36
N ALA A 156 -20.13 -9.72 6.86
CA ALA A 156 -20.09 -11.12 7.27
C ALA A 156 -19.97 -12.08 6.07
N GLU A 157 -20.56 -11.75 4.92
CA GLU A 157 -20.43 -12.53 3.67
C GLU A 157 -19.01 -12.44 3.09
N LEU A 158 -18.42 -11.24 3.05
CA LEU A 158 -17.04 -11.06 2.60
C LEU A 158 -16.07 -11.82 3.48
N PHE A 159 -16.26 -11.76 4.80
CA PHE A 159 -15.47 -12.54 5.74
C PHE A 159 -15.61 -14.06 5.53
N LYS A 160 -16.81 -14.54 5.18
CA LYS A 160 -17.00 -15.95 4.79
C LYS A 160 -16.20 -16.29 3.54
N ASN A 161 -16.21 -15.41 2.54
CA ASN A 161 -15.47 -15.53 1.27
C ASN A 161 -13.97 -15.20 1.38
N GLN A 162 -13.38 -15.32 2.56
CA GLN A 162 -11.95 -15.07 2.81
C GLN A 162 -11.48 -13.69 2.32
N THR A 163 -12.38 -12.70 2.37
CA THR A 163 -12.10 -11.33 1.94
C THR A 163 -12.34 -10.38 3.09
N ARG A 164 -11.35 -9.54 3.40
CA ARG A 164 -11.49 -8.43 4.33
C ARG A 164 -11.24 -7.14 3.58
N ILE A 165 -12.24 -6.25 3.59
CA ILE A 165 -12.14 -4.93 3.00
C ILE A 165 -11.91 -3.92 4.12
N VAL A 166 -10.90 -3.07 3.96
CA VAL A 166 -10.53 -2.04 4.92
C VAL A 166 -10.33 -0.72 4.20
N LYS A 167 -10.99 0.33 4.69
CA LYS A 167 -10.63 1.70 4.31
C LYS A 167 -9.30 2.03 4.98
N VAL A 168 -8.26 2.23 4.18
CA VAL A 168 -6.98 2.76 4.66
C VAL A 168 -7.19 4.23 4.98
N SER A 169 -7.10 4.53 6.25
CA SER A 169 -7.03 5.90 6.75
C SER A 169 -5.55 6.28 6.82
N LEU A 170 -5.03 6.90 5.76
CA LEU A 170 -3.64 7.37 5.70
C LEU A 170 -3.36 8.28 6.89
N GLU A 171 -2.65 7.74 7.88
CA GLU A 171 -2.38 8.31 9.20
C GLU A 171 -3.46 9.30 9.69
N LYS A 172 -4.41 8.77 10.46
CA LYS A 172 -5.45 9.52 11.18
C LYS A 172 -6.52 10.21 10.33
N THR A 173 -6.65 9.99 9.02
CA THR A 173 -7.67 10.69 8.21
C THR A 173 -9.13 10.56 8.65
N ASN A 174 -9.62 9.47 9.26
CA ASN A 174 -11.04 9.42 9.69
C ASN A 174 -11.32 10.28 10.93
N GLN A 175 -10.50 10.15 11.98
CA GLN A 175 -10.60 11.01 13.15
C GLN A 175 -10.22 12.43 12.79
N MET A 176 -9.25 12.64 11.89
CA MET A 176 -8.80 13.93 11.42
C MET A 176 -9.75 14.57 10.41
N LEU A 177 -10.54 13.87 9.59
CA LEU A 177 -11.58 14.45 8.71
C LEU A 177 -12.86 14.74 9.47
N ILE A 178 -13.24 13.90 10.44
CA ILE A 178 -14.32 14.20 11.37
C ILE A 178 -13.87 15.33 12.29
N ASP A 179 -12.67 15.25 12.87
CA ASP A 179 -12.05 16.33 13.63
C ASP A 179 -11.74 17.52 12.74
N TYR A 180 -11.53 17.42 11.43
CA TYR A 180 -11.31 18.58 10.55
C TYR A 180 -12.62 19.18 10.14
N LYS A 181 -13.65 18.40 9.81
CA LYS A 181 -14.98 18.93 9.59
C LYS A 181 -15.45 19.62 10.88
N ASN A 182 -15.24 19.00 12.03
CA ASN A 182 -15.53 19.59 13.34
C ASN A 182 -14.59 20.76 13.65
N LYS A 183 -13.27 20.68 13.42
CA LYS A 183 -12.30 21.76 13.66
C LYS A 183 -12.51 22.90 12.70
N LEU A 184 -12.92 22.66 11.46
CA LEU A 184 -13.22 23.67 10.46
C LEU A 184 -14.60 24.28 10.70
N GLU A 185 -15.59 23.50 11.15
CA GLU A 185 -16.85 24.04 11.67
C GLU A 185 -16.59 24.88 12.92
N ILE A 186 -15.74 24.42 13.84
CA ILE A 186 -15.27 25.18 15.02
C ILE A 186 -14.51 26.42 14.58
N ILE A 187 -13.58 26.34 13.63
CA ILE A 187 -12.83 27.47 13.09
C ILE A 187 -13.82 28.43 12.42
N GLN A 188 -14.78 27.94 11.64
CA GLN A 188 -15.77 28.76 10.94
C GLN A 188 -16.79 29.40 11.89
N ASP A 189 -17.17 28.74 12.97
CA ASP A 189 -18.04 29.26 14.03
C ASP A 189 -17.30 30.19 15.01
N ASN A 190 -16.05 29.88 15.35
CA ASN A 190 -15.16 30.77 16.10
C ASN A 190 -14.84 32.02 15.28
N PHE A 191 -14.72 31.90 13.95
CA PHE A 191 -14.59 33.05 13.06
C PHE A 191 -15.86 33.90 12.93
N LYS A 192 -17.06 33.30 12.93
CA LYS A 192 -18.32 34.07 13.10
C LYS A 192 -18.35 34.81 14.44
N THR A 193 -17.72 34.24 15.46
CA THR A 193 -17.60 34.85 16.78
C THR A 193 -16.61 36.01 16.76
N LEU A 194 -15.51 35.89 15.99
CA LEU A 194 -14.54 36.95 15.75
C LEU A 194 -15.11 38.14 14.99
N GLU A 195 -16.01 37.91 14.02
CA GLU A 195 -16.72 38.99 13.31
C GLU A 195 -17.56 39.85 14.26
N LYS A 196 -17.98 39.29 15.40
CA LYS A 196 -18.78 39.98 16.43
C LYS A 196 -17.94 40.65 17.53
N GLN A 197 -16.63 40.42 17.57
CA GLN A 197 -15.76 40.96 18.62
C GLN A 197 -15.01 42.21 18.14
N GLU A 198 -15.38 43.37 18.67
CA GLU A 198 -14.73 44.69 18.39
C GLU A 198 -13.40 44.91 19.15
N ASN A 199 -12.87 43.93 19.87
CA ASN A 199 -11.60 44.06 20.60
C ASN A 199 -10.42 43.56 19.76
N ASP A 200 -9.64 44.49 19.20
CA ASP A 200 -8.49 44.23 18.32
C ASP A 200 -7.45 43.27 18.91
N ILE A 201 -7.27 43.26 20.25
CA ILE A 201 -6.30 42.38 20.92
C ILE A 201 -6.78 40.93 20.89
N ILE A 202 -8.06 40.70 21.19
CA ILE A 202 -8.67 39.37 21.17
C ILE A 202 -8.68 38.84 19.73
N LYS A 203 -9.09 39.69 18.78
CA LYS A 203 -9.08 39.37 17.35
C LYS A 203 -7.69 38.96 16.85
N THR A 204 -6.65 39.69 17.26
CA THR A 204 -5.27 39.37 16.89
C THR A 204 -4.81 38.03 17.49
N ARG A 205 -5.13 37.75 18.76
CA ARG A 205 -4.77 36.48 19.40
C ARG A 205 -5.40 35.28 18.71
N GLU A 206 -6.68 35.37 18.36
CA GLU A 206 -7.39 34.28 17.70
C GLU A 206 -6.89 34.08 16.26
N ILE A 207 -6.58 35.16 15.52
CA ILE A 207 -5.93 35.06 14.20
C ILE A 207 -4.60 34.31 14.32
N ILE A 208 -3.79 34.58 15.35
CA ILE A 208 -2.54 33.87 15.60
C ILE A 208 -2.79 32.39 15.85
N SER A 209 -3.72 32.06 16.76
CA SER A 209 -4.04 30.68 17.10
C SER A 209 -4.48 29.88 15.87
N HIS A 210 -5.44 30.42 15.12
CA HIS A 210 -5.95 29.75 13.92
C HIS A 210 -4.94 29.71 12.77
N SER A 211 -4.03 30.68 12.68
CA SER A 211 -2.94 30.61 11.70
C SER A 211 -1.98 29.44 11.98
N PHE A 212 -1.71 29.15 13.26
CA PHE A 212 -0.89 28.02 13.67
C PHE A 212 -1.61 26.69 13.44
N GLU A 213 -2.90 26.59 13.79
CA GLU A 213 -3.71 25.40 13.50
C GLU A 213 -3.76 25.10 11.99
N LEU A 214 -3.96 26.13 11.17
CA LEU A 214 -3.94 26.00 9.72
C LEU A 214 -2.57 25.55 9.21
N GLU A 215 -1.47 26.08 9.77
CA GLU A 215 -0.11 25.67 9.41
C GLU A 215 0.13 24.17 9.65
N VAL A 216 -0.23 23.67 10.83
CA VAL A 216 -0.17 22.24 11.14
C VAL A 216 -0.98 21.44 10.11
N SER A 217 -2.17 21.92 9.77
CA SER A 217 -3.06 21.25 8.81
C SER A 217 -2.49 21.19 7.39
N VAL A 218 -1.85 22.27 6.95
CA VAL A 218 -1.19 22.33 5.63
C VAL A 218 -0.01 21.36 5.58
N VAL A 219 0.81 21.30 6.64
CA VAL A 219 1.94 20.37 6.73
C VAL A 219 1.47 18.91 6.69
N GLU A 220 0.41 18.58 7.44
CA GLU A 220 -0.18 17.24 7.42
C GLU A 220 -0.72 16.87 6.03
N TYR A 221 -1.45 17.78 5.38
CA TYR A 221 -1.97 17.57 4.02
C TYR A 221 -0.85 17.30 3.01
N ILE A 222 0.22 18.10 3.05
CA ILE A 222 1.40 17.91 2.19
C ILE A 222 2.02 16.54 2.44
N ARG A 223 2.20 16.14 3.71
CA ARG A 223 2.76 14.83 4.04
C ARG A 223 1.90 13.67 3.52
N THR A 224 0.57 13.79 3.60
CA THR A 224 -0.36 12.79 3.04
C THR A 224 -0.21 12.69 1.52
N LEU A 225 -0.09 13.82 0.82
CA LEU A 225 0.15 13.82 -0.63
C LEU A 225 1.49 13.20 -1.00
N ASP A 226 2.55 13.48 -0.25
CA ASP A 226 3.87 12.90 -0.50
C ASP A 226 3.88 11.39 -0.29
N LEU A 227 3.24 10.91 0.78
CA LEU A 227 3.09 9.47 1.03
C LEU A 227 2.33 8.79 -0.11
N LEU A 228 1.23 9.38 -0.59
CA LEU A 228 0.47 8.86 -1.72
C LEU A 228 1.26 8.86 -3.04
N ASN A 229 1.99 9.94 -3.32
CA ASN A 229 2.85 10.03 -4.49
C ASN A 229 3.93 8.95 -4.45
N GLN A 230 4.62 8.80 -3.32
CA GLN A 230 5.61 7.75 -3.13
C GLN A 230 5.01 6.37 -3.30
N ALA A 231 3.82 6.12 -2.74
CA ALA A 231 3.15 4.84 -2.85
C ALA A 231 2.79 4.50 -4.30
N VAL A 232 2.33 5.48 -5.09
CA VAL A 232 2.05 5.31 -6.53
C VAL A 232 3.33 5.10 -7.35
N ILE A 233 4.41 5.82 -7.02
CA ILE A 233 5.72 5.66 -7.68
C ILE A 233 6.30 4.28 -7.40
N ASN A 234 6.30 3.85 -6.13
CA ASN A 234 6.78 2.54 -5.71
C ASN A 234 5.95 1.45 -6.37
N ALA A 235 4.61 1.58 -6.37
CA ALA A 235 3.72 0.65 -7.06
C ALA A 235 4.15 0.45 -8.53
N ARG A 236 4.36 1.55 -9.27
CA ARG A 236 4.80 1.48 -10.68
C ARG A 236 6.18 0.83 -10.87
N ARG A 237 7.04 0.83 -9.85
CA ARG A 237 8.33 0.13 -9.84
C ARG A 237 8.22 -1.32 -9.40
N GLY A 238 7.04 -1.75 -8.98
CA GLY A 238 6.79 -3.04 -8.37
C GLY A 238 7.26 -3.18 -6.94
N GLU A 239 7.42 -2.04 -6.26
CA GLU A 239 7.72 -1.95 -4.85
C GLU A 239 6.46 -1.60 -4.06
N ILE A 240 6.28 -2.21 -2.90
CA ILE A 240 5.17 -1.88 -2.00
C ILE A 240 5.71 -0.93 -0.93
N SER A 241 5.04 0.21 -0.73
CA SER A 241 5.31 1.06 0.42
C SER A 241 4.60 0.49 1.65
N PRO A 242 5.32 0.00 2.68
CA PRO A 242 4.69 -0.56 3.89
C PRO A 242 3.90 0.50 4.67
N GLN A 243 4.16 1.78 4.43
CA GLN A 243 3.57 2.91 5.16
C GLN A 243 2.07 3.08 4.92
N LEU A 244 1.51 2.38 3.93
CA LEU A 244 0.11 2.54 3.57
C LEU A 244 -0.83 1.60 4.32
N ILE A 245 -0.32 0.54 4.95
CA ILE A 245 -1.12 -0.36 5.79
C ILE A 245 -0.50 -0.37 7.17
N GLU A 246 -1.28 0.07 8.16
CA GLU A 246 -0.82 0.09 9.53
C GLU A 246 -0.50 -1.34 10.01
N PRO A 247 0.70 -1.59 10.57
CA PRO A 247 1.09 -2.93 11.03
C PRO A 247 0.08 -3.56 12.00
N ALA A 248 -0.51 -2.74 12.89
CA ALA A 248 -1.53 -3.19 13.84
C ALA A 248 -2.80 -3.70 13.12
N LEU A 249 -3.28 -2.96 12.11
CA LEU A 249 -4.43 -3.38 11.31
C LEU A 249 -4.13 -4.68 10.56
N PHE A 250 -2.95 -4.80 9.97
CA PHE A 250 -2.54 -6.00 9.25
C PHE A 250 -2.46 -7.21 10.18
N LYS A 251 -1.88 -7.03 11.38
CA LYS A 251 -1.84 -8.04 12.43
C LYS A 251 -3.24 -8.49 12.84
N ASP A 252 -4.19 -7.58 13.02
CA ASP A 252 -5.57 -7.93 13.32
C ASP A 252 -6.21 -8.79 12.22
N VAL A 253 -5.86 -8.54 10.95
CA VAL A 253 -6.28 -9.40 9.84
C VAL A 253 -5.66 -10.79 9.98
N LEU A 254 -4.35 -10.88 10.21
CA LEU A 254 -3.64 -12.14 10.37
C LEU A 254 -4.17 -12.97 11.55
N LEU A 255 -4.48 -12.35 12.68
CA LEU A 255 -5.07 -13.01 13.83
C LEU A 255 -6.46 -13.58 13.52
N GLN A 256 -7.28 -12.86 12.75
CA GLN A 256 -8.59 -13.36 12.31
C GLN A 256 -8.46 -14.54 11.34
N ILE A 257 -7.49 -14.49 10.42
CA ILE A 257 -7.18 -15.61 9.52
C ILE A 257 -6.77 -16.82 10.36
N LYS A 258 -5.84 -16.65 11.31
CA LYS A 258 -5.38 -17.71 12.22
C LYS A 258 -6.53 -18.34 13.00
N LEU A 259 -7.48 -17.53 13.49
CA LEU A 259 -8.66 -18.02 14.20
C LEU A 259 -9.59 -18.87 13.32
N LYS A 260 -9.71 -18.55 12.02
CA LYS A 260 -10.63 -19.24 11.10
C LYS A 260 -10.00 -20.46 10.42
N GLU A 261 -8.77 -20.31 9.93
CA GLU A 261 -8.08 -21.34 9.15
C GLU A 261 -7.25 -22.30 10.03
N GLY A 262 -6.88 -21.87 11.24
CA GLY A 262 -6.04 -22.63 12.17
C GLY A 262 -4.57 -22.25 12.08
N SER A 263 -3.86 -22.35 13.20
CA SER A 263 -2.44 -22.00 13.31
C SER A 263 -1.52 -22.83 12.40
N ASP A 264 -1.88 -24.08 12.13
CA ASP A 264 -1.11 -25.02 11.30
C ASP A 264 -1.10 -24.63 9.81
N ARG A 265 -2.08 -23.84 9.38
CA ARG A 265 -2.18 -23.32 8.01
C ARG A 265 -1.53 -21.96 7.82
N MET A 266 -1.01 -21.37 8.89
CA MET A 266 -0.27 -20.11 8.79
C MET A 266 1.17 -20.40 8.30
N PRO A 267 1.71 -19.60 7.36
CA PRO A 267 3.09 -19.73 6.90
C PRO A 267 4.11 -19.57 8.04
N ILE A 268 3.86 -18.59 8.92
CA ILE A 268 4.74 -18.16 10.01
C ILE A 268 3.86 -17.83 11.24
N ASP A 269 4.40 -17.86 12.45
CA ASP A 269 3.64 -17.39 13.60
C ASP A 269 3.35 -15.88 13.54
N VAL A 270 2.11 -15.53 13.86
CA VAL A 270 1.63 -14.14 13.88
C VAL A 270 2.10 -13.46 15.17
N ASP A 271 3.17 -12.67 15.09
CA ASP A 271 3.65 -11.79 16.16
C ASP A 271 3.93 -10.36 15.64
N ASP A 272 4.39 -9.46 16.52
CA ASP A 272 4.70 -8.06 16.18
C ASP A 272 5.97 -7.88 15.33
N SER A 273 6.90 -8.83 15.40
CA SER A 273 8.13 -8.86 14.59
C SER A 273 7.90 -9.40 13.18
N ASN A 274 6.93 -10.29 12.98
CA ASN A 274 6.86 -11.15 11.80
C ASN A 274 5.83 -10.71 10.73
N TYR A 275 5.19 -9.54 10.89
CA TYR A 275 4.16 -9.09 9.95
C TYR A 275 4.73 -8.73 8.56
N PHE A 276 6.00 -8.34 8.49
CA PHE A 276 6.65 -7.94 7.25
C PHE A 276 6.91 -9.14 6.34
N GLU A 277 7.24 -10.29 6.92
CA GLU A 277 7.41 -11.57 6.22
C GLU A 277 6.12 -11.98 5.52
N TYR A 278 4.97 -11.72 6.15
CA TYR A 278 3.68 -11.91 5.51
C TYR A 278 3.48 -11.02 4.28
N LEU A 279 3.95 -9.78 4.30
CA LEU A 279 3.90 -8.91 3.12
C LEU A 279 4.82 -9.41 2.00
N ILE A 280 5.99 -9.96 2.34
CA ILE A 280 6.94 -10.53 1.35
C ILE A 280 6.35 -11.73 0.62
N ILE A 281 5.67 -12.62 1.34
CA ILE A 281 5.11 -13.85 0.76
C ILE A 281 3.73 -13.65 0.12
N SER A 282 3.11 -12.48 0.30
CA SER A 282 1.80 -12.17 -0.27
C SER A 282 1.91 -11.66 -1.70
N GLU A 283 0.93 -11.99 -2.53
CA GLU A 283 0.80 -11.36 -3.85
C GLU A 283 0.07 -10.01 -3.69
N ILE A 284 0.70 -8.93 -4.14
CA ILE A 284 0.17 -7.58 -3.95
C ILE A 284 -0.04 -6.92 -5.31
N SER A 285 -1.25 -6.40 -5.49
CA SER A 285 -1.66 -5.63 -6.66
C SER A 285 -2.20 -4.27 -6.25
N ILE A 286 -1.92 -3.25 -7.05
CA ILE A 286 -2.35 -1.87 -6.78
C ILE A 286 -3.09 -1.37 -8.01
N ALA A 287 -4.29 -0.85 -7.83
CA ALA A 287 -5.04 -0.20 -8.91
C ALA A 287 -5.72 1.07 -8.47
N SER A 288 -6.02 1.93 -9.44
CA SER A 288 -6.90 3.07 -9.25
C SER A 288 -8.20 2.86 -10.02
N ILE A 289 -9.33 3.01 -9.32
CA ILE A 289 -10.68 2.82 -9.87
C ILE A 289 -11.61 3.83 -9.23
N ASN A 290 -12.45 4.50 -10.01
CA ASN A 290 -13.50 5.39 -9.53
C ASN A 290 -13.04 6.32 -8.40
N ASN A 291 -11.89 6.98 -8.62
CA ASN A 291 -11.30 7.93 -7.68
C ASN A 291 -10.86 7.30 -6.35
N ARG A 292 -10.60 5.99 -6.33
CA ARG A 292 -9.98 5.28 -5.21
C ARG A 292 -8.63 4.72 -5.63
N LEU A 293 -7.71 4.64 -4.68
CA LEU A 293 -6.47 3.87 -4.81
C LEU A 293 -6.63 2.62 -3.95
N MET A 294 -6.54 1.45 -4.57
CA MET A 294 -6.80 0.15 -3.93
C MET A 294 -5.56 -0.72 -3.95
N TYR A 295 -5.34 -1.39 -2.82
CA TYR A 295 -4.31 -2.37 -2.54
C TYR A 295 -5.01 -3.70 -2.34
N HIS A 296 -4.74 -4.63 -3.24
CA HIS A 296 -5.24 -5.98 -3.21
C HIS A 296 -4.10 -6.90 -2.78
N ILE A 297 -4.19 -7.42 -1.57
CA ILE A 297 -3.15 -8.26 -0.95
C ILE A 297 -3.72 -9.66 -0.76
N GLN A 298 -3.07 -10.64 -1.37
CA GLN A 298 -3.44 -12.05 -1.28
C GLN A 298 -2.44 -12.76 -0.38
N ILE A 299 -2.90 -13.07 0.82
CA ILE A 299 -2.11 -13.75 1.85
C ILE A 299 -2.27 -15.26 1.64
N PRO A 300 -1.18 -16.02 1.42
CA PRO A 300 -1.27 -17.46 1.17
C PRO A 300 -1.73 -18.22 2.42
N ILE A 301 -2.62 -19.20 2.24
CA ILE A 301 -3.05 -20.13 3.28
C ILE A 301 -2.44 -21.50 2.98
N MET A 302 -1.59 -21.98 3.89
CA MET A 302 -0.77 -23.17 3.65
C MET A 302 -1.59 -24.45 3.78
N GLU A 303 -1.21 -25.44 2.98
CA GLU A 303 -1.60 -26.83 3.21
C GLU A 303 -0.95 -27.38 4.48
N LYS A 304 -1.55 -28.44 5.02
CA LYS A 304 -1.03 -29.11 6.21
C LYS A 304 0.19 -29.99 5.90
N ASP A 305 0.29 -30.45 4.66
CA ASP A 305 1.30 -31.41 4.24
C ASP A 305 2.61 -30.70 3.88
N PHE A 306 3.71 -31.32 4.29
CA PHE A 306 5.06 -30.91 3.96
C PHE A 306 5.60 -31.80 2.83
N PHE A 307 6.20 -31.16 1.84
CA PHE A 307 6.82 -31.81 0.69
C PHE A 307 8.33 -31.58 0.73
N LYS A 308 9.10 -32.54 0.21
CA LYS A 308 10.54 -32.36 0.05
C LYS A 308 10.81 -31.70 -1.31
N ALA A 309 11.37 -30.49 -1.28
CA ALA A 309 11.87 -29.85 -2.48
C ALA A 309 13.20 -30.49 -2.87
N THR A 310 13.31 -30.89 -4.14
CA THR A 310 14.51 -31.55 -4.66
C THR A 310 14.89 -30.90 -5.97
N LYS A 311 16.16 -30.54 -6.10
CA LYS A 311 16.75 -30.04 -7.34
C LYS A 311 17.35 -31.21 -8.10
N LEU A 312 16.93 -31.34 -9.35
CA LEU A 312 17.54 -32.27 -10.28
C LEU A 312 18.79 -31.63 -10.89
N ILE A 313 19.93 -32.29 -10.71
CA ILE A 313 21.20 -31.91 -11.29
C ILE A 313 21.58 -33.00 -12.29
N THR A 314 21.58 -32.66 -13.57
CA THR A 314 22.04 -33.55 -14.63
C THR A 314 23.53 -33.31 -14.87
N ILE A 315 24.36 -34.31 -14.63
CA ILE A 315 25.75 -34.31 -15.02
C ILE A 315 25.85 -35.05 -16.35
N PRO A 316 26.41 -34.44 -17.41
CA PRO A 316 26.59 -35.12 -18.69
C PRO A 316 27.40 -36.41 -18.53
N GLY A 317 26.82 -37.54 -18.94
CA GLY A 317 27.50 -38.84 -18.93
C GLY A 317 28.36 -39.04 -20.17
N CYS A 318 29.52 -39.68 -20.00
CA CYS A 318 30.41 -40.04 -21.09
C CYS A 318 30.09 -41.45 -21.58
N ASN A 319 29.61 -41.60 -22.81
CA ASN A 319 29.64 -42.90 -23.48
C ASN A 319 31.10 -43.26 -23.79
N SER A 320 31.47 -44.51 -23.54
CA SER A 320 32.85 -45.05 -23.51
C SER A 320 33.66 -44.95 -24.81
N THR A 321 33.15 -44.30 -25.85
CA THR A 321 33.77 -44.22 -27.19
C THR A 321 34.17 -42.81 -27.63
N ALA A 322 33.97 -41.77 -26.81
CA ALA A 322 34.43 -40.42 -27.15
C ALA A 322 35.14 -39.72 -25.98
N SER A 323 36.28 -39.09 -26.26
CA SER A 323 37.04 -38.27 -25.31
C SER A 323 36.14 -37.18 -24.72
N CYS A 324 35.82 -37.32 -23.44
CA CYS A 324 35.03 -36.34 -22.73
C CYS A 324 35.88 -35.16 -22.31
N ARG A 325 35.58 -33.99 -22.88
CA ARG A 325 36.09 -32.70 -22.40
C ARG A 325 34.98 -32.03 -21.59
N LEU A 326 35.16 -31.97 -20.27
CA LEU A 326 34.30 -31.21 -19.39
C LEU A 326 34.62 -29.72 -19.57
N PHE A 327 33.78 -28.99 -20.29
CA PHE A 327 33.87 -27.54 -20.35
C PHE A 327 33.07 -26.94 -19.19
N VAL A 328 33.76 -26.53 -18.15
CA VAL A 328 33.16 -25.73 -17.07
C VAL A 328 33.11 -24.29 -17.56
N ILE A 329 31.93 -23.83 -17.99
CA ILE A 329 31.70 -22.41 -18.23
C ILE A 329 31.44 -21.76 -16.87
N ILE A 330 32.45 -21.09 -16.33
CA ILE A 330 32.29 -20.22 -15.16
C ILE A 330 31.67 -18.92 -15.66
N CYS A 331 30.35 -18.83 -15.66
CA CYS A 331 29.67 -17.55 -15.79
C CYS A 331 29.84 -16.79 -14.47
N ALA A 332 30.81 -15.87 -14.42
CA ALA A 332 30.86 -14.86 -13.39
C ALA A 332 29.65 -13.94 -13.58
N ALA A 333 28.61 -14.12 -12.76
CA ALA A 333 27.57 -13.12 -12.62
C ALA A 333 28.23 -11.87 -12.04
N SER A 334 28.53 -10.89 -12.91
CA SER A 334 28.92 -9.57 -12.41
C SER A 334 27.71 -9.01 -11.67
N ASN A 335 27.83 -8.83 -10.36
CA ASN A 335 26.93 -7.99 -9.59
C ASN A 335 27.02 -6.56 -10.16
N ARG A 336 26.24 -6.27 -11.20
CA ARG A 336 25.84 -4.91 -11.55
C ARG A 336 24.41 -4.74 -11.09
N TRP A 337 24.30 -4.37 -9.83
CA TRP A 337 23.13 -3.69 -9.30
C TRP A 337 23.20 -2.24 -9.80
N HIS A 338 22.22 -1.82 -10.60
CA HIS A 338 21.86 -0.41 -10.80
C HIS A 338 20.34 -0.30 -10.78
#